data_AF-A0A7Y6TUL9-F1
#
_entry.id   AF-A0A7Y6TUL9-F1
#
_cell.length_a   1.000
_cell.length_b   1.000
_cell.length_c   1.000
_cell.angle_alpha   90.00
_cell.angle_beta   90.00
_cell.angle_gamma   90.00
#
_symmetry.space_group_name_H-M   'P 1'
#
loop_
_entity.id
_entity.type
_entity.pdbx_description
1 polymer ?
#
loop_
_entity_poly.entity_id
_entity_poly.type
_entity_poly.pdbx_seq_one_letter_code
_entity_poly.pdbx_strand_id
1 'polypeptide(L)' 'MRRFREHWLESFEKGELKPVIDSVYSLSEAAAAHERMEEGLNMGKIVLMM' A
#
# COMPACT_ATOMS: atom_id res chain seq x y z
N MET A 1 7.39 10.60 10.48
CA MET A 1 6.08 10.73 9.78
C MET A 1 5.65 12.17 9.49
N ARG A 2 5.91 13.17 10.37
CA ARG A 2 5.49 14.57 10.15
C ARG A 2 5.97 15.16 8.80
N ARG A 3 7.27 15.13 8.52
CA ARG A 3 7.87 15.59 7.26
C ARG A 3 7.26 14.93 6.03
N PHE A 4 7.03 13.61 6.05
CA PHE A 4 6.43 12.91 4.92
C PHE A 4 5.03 13.46 4.60
N ARG A 5 4.21 13.64 5.64
CA ARG A 5 2.85 14.15 5.45
C ARG A 5 2.82 15.55 4.90
N GLU A 6 3.63 16.44 5.48
CA GLU A 6 3.73 17.85 5.09
C GLU A 6 4.22 18.02 3.64
N HIS A 7 5.06 17.12 3.13
CA HIS A 7 5.67 17.27 1.80
C HIS A 7 4.98 16.46 0.70
N TRP A 8 4.30 15.37 1.02
CA TRP A 8 3.83 14.41 0.00
C TRP A 8 2.32 14.20 -0.05
N LEU A 9 1.57 14.40 1.04
CA LEU A 9 0.12 14.11 1.04
C LEU A 9 -0.67 15.01 0.08
N GLU A 10 -0.31 16.30 -0.01
CA GLU A 10 -0.98 17.23 -0.92
C GLU A 10 -0.86 16.78 -2.40
N SER A 11 0.28 16.24 -2.81
CA SER A 11 0.46 15.71 -4.18
C SER A 11 -0.35 14.43 -4.44
N PHE A 12 -0.65 13.62 -3.40
CA PHE A 12 -1.61 12.53 -3.55
C PHE A 12 -3.04 13.06 -3.76
N GLU A 13 -3.45 14.09 -3.01
CA GLU A 13 -4.78 14.72 -3.16
C GLU A 13 -4.96 15.39 -4.53
N LYS A 14 -3.91 16.03 -5.04
CA LYS A 14 -3.88 16.64 -6.39
C LYS A 14 -3.77 15.61 -7.53
N GLY A 15 -3.51 14.33 -7.22
CA GLY A 15 -3.34 13.27 -8.20
C GLY A 15 -2.00 13.29 -8.97
N GLU A 16 -1.07 14.17 -8.57
CA GLU A 16 0.29 14.27 -9.11
C GLU A 16 1.14 13.05 -8.73
N LEU A 17 0.84 12.47 -7.57
CA LEU A 17 1.48 11.26 -7.06
C LEU A 17 0.42 10.17 -6.84
N LYS A 18 0.70 8.96 -7.34
CA LYS A 18 -0.18 7.80 -7.22
C LYS A 18 0.53 6.67 -6.48
N PRO A 19 -0.14 6.01 -5.50
CA PRO A 19 0.44 4.83 -4.87
C PRO A 19 0.48 3.69 -5.89
N VAL A 20 1.58 2.93 -5.91
CA VAL A 20 1.62 1.65 -6.60
C VAL A 20 1.06 0.61 -5.64
N ILE A 21 -0.18 0.20 -5.89
CA ILE A 21 -0.84 -0.90 -5.18
C ILE A 21 -0.58 -2.17 -5.99
N ASP A 22 0.12 -3.12 -5.36
CA ASP A 22 0.37 -4.44 -5.96
C ASP A 22 -0.90 -5.29 -5.92
N SER A 23 -1.44 -5.45 -4.71
CA SER A 23 -2.54 -6.36 -4.43
C SER A 23 -3.42 -5.82 -3.31
N VAL A 24 -4.69 -6.20 -3.35
CA VAL A 24 -5.66 -5.89 -2.31
C VAL A 24 -6.31 -7.19 -1.86
N TYR A 25 -6.29 -7.43 -0.56
CA TYR A 25 -6.86 -8.62 0.08
C TYR A 25 -7.96 -8.21 1.06
N SER A 26 -8.90 -9.09 1.33
CA SER A 26 -9.76 -8.93 2.50
C SER A 26 -8.93 -9.07 3.78
N LEU A 27 -9.40 -8.49 4.88
CA LEU A 27 -8.74 -8.63 6.18
C LEU A 27 -8.69 -10.09 6.62
N SER A 28 -9.70 -10.89 6.26
CA SER A 28 -9.72 -12.34 6.48
C SER A 28 -8.60 -13.10 5.75
N GLU A 29 -8.02 -12.52 4.70
CA GLU A 29 -6.95 -13.11 3.89
C GLU A 29 -5.56 -12.57 4.27
N ALA A 30 -5.42 -11.92 5.43
CA ALA A 30 -4.15 -11.35 5.87
C ALA A 30 -2.99 -12.36 5.86
N ALA A 31 -3.26 -13.65 6.13
CA ALA A 31 -2.25 -14.70 6.06
C ALA A 31 -1.70 -14.88 4.63
N ALA A 32 -2.56 -14.93 3.62
CA ALA A 32 -2.15 -15.05 2.21
C ALA A 32 -1.43 -13.79 1.71
N ALA A 33 -1.88 -12.61 2.15
CA ALA A 33 -1.19 -11.35 1.90
C ALA A 33 0.24 -11.36 2.48
N HIS A 34 0.42 -11.94 3.67
CA HIS A 34 1.71 -12.04 4.35
C HIS A 34 2.64 -13.05 3.64
N GLU A 35 2.13 -14.21 3.24
CA GLU A 35 2.89 -15.22 2.49
C GLU A 35 3.47 -14.63 1.19
N ARG A 36 2.64 -13.92 0.40
CA ARG A 36 3.10 -13.21 -0.82
C ARG A 36 4.23 -12.21 -0.55
N MET A 37 4.16 -11.53 0.58
CA MET A 37 5.18 -10.56 1.00
C MET A 37 6.48 -11.26 1.43
N GLU A 38 6.39 -12.37 2.16
CA GLU A 38 7.55 -13.17 2.56
C GLU A 38 8.29 -13.78 1.36
N GLU A 39 7.55 -14.18 0.33
CA GLU A 39 8.11 -14.65 -0.94
C GLU A 39 8.71 -13.51 -1.80
N GLY A 40 8.51 -12.25 -1.41
CA GLY A 40 9.03 -11.07 -2.13
C GLY A 40 8.38 -10.84 -3.49
N LEU A 41 7.16 -11.37 -3.70
CA LEU A 41 6.46 -11.29 -4.98
C LEU A 41 5.73 -9.98 -5.21
N ASN A 42 5.59 -9.13 -4.18
CA ASN A 42 4.85 -7.88 -4.26
C ASN A 42 5.67 -6.73 -4.87
N MET A 43 5.13 -6.08 -5.89
CA MET A 43 5.71 -4.89 -6.51
C MET A 43 4.88 -3.65 -6.13
N GLY A 44 5.15 -3.13 -4.93
CA GLY A 44 4.40 -2.02 -4.35
C GLY A 44 3.71 -2.39 -3.04
N LYS A 45 2.65 -1.67 -2.70
CA LYS A 45 1.92 -1.86 -1.44
C LYS A 45 0.89 -2.98 -1.56
N ILE A 46 0.83 -3.84 -0.54
CA ILE A 46 -0.32 -4.71 -0.28
C ILE A 46 -1.29 -3.96 0.64
N VAL A 47 -2.58 -3.95 0.31
CA VAL A 47 -3.63 -3.31 1.11
C VAL A 47 -4.59 -4.38 1.64
N LEU A 48 -4.90 -4.31 2.93
CA LEU A 48 -5.98 -5.10 3.53
C LEU A 48 -7.23 -4.24 3.65
N MET A 49 -8.37 -4.75 3.18
CA MET A 49 -9.68 -4.10 3.28
C MET A 49 -10.61 -4.87 4.22
N MET A 50 -11.42 -4.14 4.97
CA MET A 50 -12.42 -4.72 5.89
C MET A 50 -13.59 -5.35 5.13
#